data_AF-A0A1D8AFB7-F1
#
_entry.id   AF-A0A1D8AFB7-F1
#
_cell.length_a   1.000
_cell.length_b   1.000
_cell.length_c   1.000
_cell.angle_alpha   90.00
_cell.angle_beta   90.00
_cell.angle_gamma   90.00
#
_symmetry.space_group_name_H-M   'P 1'
#
loop_
_entity.id
_entity.type
_entity.pdbx_description
1 polymer ?
#
loop_
_entity_poly.entity_id
_entity_poly.type
_entity_poly.pdbx_seq_one_letter_code
_entity_poly.pdbx_strand_id
1 'polypeptide(L)'
;MNDLIYSPKPLTKADKEMGRRIWLIAAPRMTRLSIVIVRLRVARGWPPERICRRLHISRRKFRRHLLIAIRQISRAREELQRKKG
;
A
#
# COMPACT_ATOMS: atom_id res chain seq x y z
N MET A 1 -12.77 21.88 22.54
CA MET A 1 -12.90 21.08 21.30
C MET A 1 -11.82 20.03 21.34
N ASN A 2 -12.17 18.75 21.45
CA ASN A 2 -11.21 17.66 21.64
C ASN A 2 -10.39 17.44 20.37
N ASP A 3 -9.17 17.96 20.36
CA ASP A 3 -8.09 17.46 19.52
C ASP A 3 -7.76 16.04 19.97
N LEU A 4 -8.56 15.07 19.49
CA LEU A 4 -8.13 13.69 19.37
C LEU A 4 -7.00 13.69 18.33
N ILE A 5 -5.80 14.04 18.78
CA ILE A 5 -4.55 13.79 18.09
C ILE A 5 -4.56 12.30 17.77
N TYR A 6 -4.93 11.97 16.54
CA TYR A 6 -4.78 10.64 16.00
C TYR A 6 -3.28 10.41 15.86
N SER A 7 -2.63 10.09 16.98
CA SER A 7 -1.28 9.56 16.99
C SER A 7 -1.42 8.11 16.55
N PRO A 8 -1.02 7.76 15.31
CA PRO A 8 -1.15 6.39 14.85
C PRO A 8 -0.33 5.51 15.79
N LYS A 9 -0.99 4.60 16.50
CA LYS A 9 -0.31 3.64 17.37
C LYS A 9 0.81 2.98 16.56
N PRO A 10 2.02 2.84 17.14
CA PRO A 10 3.12 2.21 16.42
C PRO A 10 2.70 0.79 16.02
N LEU A 11 2.91 0.44 14.75
CA LEU A 11 2.58 -0.88 14.23
C LEU A 11 3.23 -1.97 15.08
N THR A 12 2.41 -2.89 15.59
CA THR A 12 2.89 -4.01 16.39
C THR A 12 3.75 -4.94 15.53
N LYS A 13 4.54 -5.82 16.17
CA LYS A 13 5.28 -6.87 15.44
C LYS A 13 4.34 -7.74 14.59
N ALA A 14 3.14 -8.04 15.12
CA ALA A 14 2.11 -8.80 14.42
C ALA A 14 1.59 -8.07 13.17
N ASP A 15 1.37 -6.75 13.25
CA ASP A 15 0.94 -5.95 12.09
C ASP A 15 2.00 -5.92 11.00
N LYS A 16 3.28 -5.78 11.38
CA LYS A 16 4.41 -5.80 10.45
C LYS A 16 4.52 -7.15 9.73
N GLU A 17 4.39 -8.24 10.48
CA GLU A 17 4.43 -9.61 9.92
C GLU A 17 3.23 -9.88 9.02
N MET A 18 2.02 -9.47 9.42
CA MET A 18 0.83 -9.55 8.57
C MET A 18 1.02 -8.75 7.27
N GLY A 19 1.51 -7.51 7.37
CA GLY A 19 1.82 -6.66 6.22
C GLY A 19 2.83 -7.31 5.28
N ARG A 20 3.87 -7.95 5.83
CA ARG A 20 4.87 -8.71 5.05
C ARG A 20 4.23 -9.87 4.29
N ARG A 21 3.40 -10.68 4.94
CA ARG A 21 2.71 -11.82 4.30
C ARG A 21 1.78 -11.37 3.18
N ILE A 22 0.98 -10.33 3.43
CA ILE A 22 0.12 -9.72 2.40
C ILE A 22 0.96 -9.25 1.22
N TRP A 23 2.09 -8.58 1.49
CA TRP A 23 2.97 -8.08 0.45
C TRP A 23 3.58 -9.20 -0.41
N LEU A 24 4.01 -10.30 0.20
CA LEU A 24 4.57 -11.46 -0.51
C LEU A 24 3.57 -12.09 -1.49
N ILE A 25 2.28 -12.08 -1.16
CA ILE A 25 1.22 -12.61 -2.02
C ILE A 25 0.79 -11.58 -3.08
N ALA A 26 0.68 -10.31 -2.70
CA ALA A 26 0.15 -9.25 -3.57
C ALA A 26 1.18 -8.77 -4.61
N ALA A 27 2.45 -8.58 -4.22
CA ALA A 27 3.46 -7.93 -5.05
C ALA A 27 3.72 -8.65 -6.40
N PRO A 28 3.79 -9.99 -6.47
CA PRO A 28 3.95 -10.70 -7.75
C PRO A 28 2.83 -10.45 -8.76
N ARG A 29 1.63 -10.04 -8.29
CA ARG A 29 0.44 -9.78 -9.12
C ARG A 29 0.34 -8.31 -9.56
N MET A 30 1.30 -7.48 -9.18
CA MET A 30 1.32 -6.05 -9.48
C MET A 30 2.31 -5.72 -10.60
N THR A 31 2.02 -4.65 -11.33
CA THR A 31 3.02 -4.04 -12.24
C THR A 31 4.18 -3.44 -11.45
N ARG A 32 5.36 -3.36 -12.07
CA ARG A 32 6.54 -2.67 -11.49
C ARG A 32 6.22 -1.25 -11.05
N LEU A 33 5.43 -0.51 -11.83
CA LEU A 33 5.01 0.85 -11.49
C LEU A 33 4.10 0.88 -10.24
N SER A 34 3.16 -0.04 -10.13
CA SER A 34 2.31 -0.18 -8.93
C SER A 34 3.16 -0.46 -7.67
N ILE A 35 4.15 -1.35 -7.77
CA ILE A 35 5.08 -1.65 -6.67
C ILE A 35 5.84 -0.40 -6.22
N VAL A 36 6.40 0.35 -7.17
CA VAL A 36 7.15 1.59 -6.89
C VAL A 36 6.24 2.63 -6.24
N ILE A 37 5.01 2.82 -6.74
CA ILE A 37 4.03 3.74 -6.17
C ILE A 37 3.71 3.38 -4.72
N VAL A 38 3.47 2.10 -4.40
CA VAL A 38 3.18 1.67 -3.02
C VAL A 38 4.38 1.96 -2.11
N ARG A 39 5.60 1.62 -2.53
CA ARG A 39 6.81 1.88 -1.73
C ARG A 39 6.98 3.37 -1.43
N LEU A 40 6.80 4.24 -2.42
CA LEU A 40 6.91 5.68 -2.22
C LEU A 40 5.78 6.23 -1.34
N ARG A 41 4.55 5.75 -1.53
CA ARG A 41 3.38 6.27 -0.80
C ARG A 41 3.31 5.78 0.65
N VAL A 42 3.61 4.50 0.89
CA VAL A 42 3.44 3.82 2.18
C VAL A 42 4.74 3.81 2.97
N ALA A 43 5.85 3.37 2.38
CA ALA A 43 7.11 3.25 3.13
C ALA A 43 7.85 4.58 3.29
N ARG A 44 7.70 5.50 2.32
CA ARG A 44 8.34 6.82 2.38
C ARG A 44 7.38 7.96 2.72
N GLY A 45 6.06 7.70 2.78
CA GLY A 45 5.05 8.71 3.09
C GLY A 45 4.93 9.84 2.05
N TRP A 46 5.41 9.64 0.82
CA TRP A 46 5.43 10.73 -0.16
C TRP A 46 4.02 11.12 -0.62
N PRO A 47 3.74 12.43 -0.78
CA PRO A 47 2.46 12.87 -1.31
C PRO A 47 2.34 12.53 -2.81
N PRO A 48 1.11 12.30 -3.32
CA PRO A 48 0.86 11.95 -4.73
C PRO A 48 1.55 12.87 -5.74
N GLU A 49 1.57 14.18 -5.49
CA GLU A 49 2.18 15.21 -6.34
C GLU A 49 3.68 15.00 -6.51
N ARG A 50 4.36 14.68 -5.40
CA ARG A 50 5.80 14.38 -5.41
C ARG A 50 6.09 13.10 -6.19
N ILE A 51 5.26 12.07 -6.02
CA ILE A 51 5.40 10.81 -6.75
C ILE A 51 5.18 11.02 -8.25
N CYS A 52 4.12 11.72 -8.63
CA CYS A 52 3.82 12.01 -10.03
C CYS A 52 4.96 12.77 -10.71
N ARG A 53 5.50 13.81 -10.05
CA ARG A 53 6.68 14.55 -10.55
C ARG A 53 7.91 13.65 -10.66
N ARG A 54 8.24 12.88 -9.62
CA ARG A 54 9.44 12.03 -9.61
C ARG A 54 9.42 10.94 -10.68
N LEU A 55 8.25 10.36 -10.95
CA LEU A 55 8.07 9.26 -11.88
C LEU A 55 7.68 9.73 -13.30
N HIS A 56 7.54 11.05 -13.52
CA HIS A 56 7.08 11.63 -14.77
C HIS A 56 5.77 11.00 -15.27
N ILE A 57 4.79 10.83 -14.37
CA ILE A 57 3.47 10.26 -14.71
C ILE A 57 2.34 11.25 -14.39
N SER A 58 1.25 11.17 -15.16
CA SER A 58 0.04 11.92 -14.88
C SER A 58 -0.66 11.42 -13.61
N ARG A 59 -1.42 12.31 -12.95
CA ARG A 59 -2.29 11.95 -11.82
C ARG A 59 -3.25 10.80 -12.14
N ARG A 60 -3.78 10.76 -13.37
CA ARG A 60 -4.65 9.66 -13.85
C ARG A 60 -3.91 8.32 -13.86
N LYS A 61 -2.68 8.28 -14.38
CA LYS A 61 -1.85 7.06 -14.40
C LYS A 61 -1.49 6.63 -12.98
N PHE A 62 -1.09 7.58 -12.12
CA PHE A 62 -0.85 7.31 -10.69
C PHE A 62 -2.08 6.66 -10.03
N ARG A 63 -3.26 7.26 -10.15
CA ARG A 63 -4.51 6.74 -9.56
C ARG A 63 -4.82 5.33 -10.06
N ARG A 64 -4.72 5.09 -11.37
CA ARG A 64 -4.94 3.76 -11.96
C ARG A 64 -4.03 2.71 -11.33
N HIS A 65 -2.72 2.98 -11.25
CA HIS A 65 -1.77 2.02 -10.71
C HIS A 65 -1.87 1.84 -9.19
N LEU A 66 -2.25 2.88 -8.46
CA LEU A 66 -2.56 2.80 -7.04
C LEU A 66 -3.79 1.93 -6.79
N LEU A 67 -4.87 2.10 -7.56
CA LEU A 67 -6.07 1.27 -7.45
C LEU A 67 -5.79 -0.20 -7.76
N ILE A 68 -4.96 -0.49 -8.77
CA ILE A 68 -4.51 -1.85 -9.06
C ILE A 68 -3.78 -2.44 -7.84
N ALA A 69 -2.86 -1.67 -7.23
CA ALA A 69 -2.13 -2.13 -6.06
C ALA A 69 -3.06 -2.41 -4.87
N ILE A 70 -3.98 -1.49 -4.57
CA ILE A 70 -4.97 -1.66 -3.50
C ILE A 70 -5.80 -2.93 -3.72
N ARG A 71 -6.27 -3.17 -4.95
CA ARG A 71 -7.05 -4.37 -5.27
C ARG A 71 -6.25 -5.66 -5.02
N GLN A 72 -4.98 -5.71 -5.41
CA GLN A 72 -4.15 -6.90 -5.18
C GLN A 72 -3.83 -7.11 -3.69
N ILE A 73 -3.64 -6.03 -2.93
CA ILE A 73 -3.47 -6.08 -1.47
C ILE A 73 -4.74 -6.62 -0.80
N SER A 74 -5.93 -6.14 -1.18
CA SER A 74 -7.20 -6.64 -0.64
C SER A 74 -7.39 -8.13 -0.93
N ARG A 75 -7.16 -8.57 -2.17
CA ARG A 75 -7.24 -9.99 -2.55
C ARG A 75 -6.26 -10.86 -1.78
N ALA A 76 -5.02 -10.41 -1.60
CA ALA A 76 -4.02 -11.13 -0.82
C ALA A 76 -4.42 -11.27 0.65
N ARG A 77 -5.05 -10.23 1.22
CA ARG A 77 -5.60 -10.28 2.59
C ARG A 77 -6.72 -11.30 2.71
N GLU A 78 -7.67 -11.30 1.78
CA GLU A 78 -8.77 -12.28 1.74
C GLU A 78 -8.22 -13.71 1.60
N GLU A 79 -7.23 -13.92 0.73
CA GLU A 79 -6.57 -15.23 0.56
C GLU A 79 -5.92 -15.74 1.86
N LEU A 80 -5.24 -14.86 2.60
CA LEU A 80 -4.65 -15.21 3.90
C LEU A 80 -5.70 -15.52 4.95
N GLN A 81 -6.84 -14.84 4.94
CA GLN A 81 -7.95 -15.12 5.85
C GLN A 81 -8.57 -16.49 5.56
N ARG A 82 -8.78 -16.82 4.28
CA ARG A 82 -9.30 -18.14 3.87
C ARG A 82 -8.38 -19.30 4.20
N LYS A 83 -7.06 -19.10 4.22
CA LYS A 83 -6.08 -20.14 4.61
C LYS A 83 -5.97 -20.36 6.12
N LYS A 84 -6.60 -19.51 6.93
CA LYS A 84 -6.58 -19.58 8.40
C LYS A 84 -7.84 -20.20 9.00
N GLY A 85 -8.92 -20.34 8.22
CA GLY A 85 -10.13 -21.08 8.58
C GLY A 85 -10.17 -22.39 7.83
#